data_AF-A0A7Y5I1Z6-F1
#
_entry.id   AF-A0A7Y5I1Z6-F1
#
_cell.length_a   1.000
_cell.length_b   1.000
_cell.length_c   1.000
_cell.angle_alpha   90.00
_cell.angle_beta   90.00
_cell.angle_gamma   90.00
#
_symmetry.space_group_name_H-M   'P 1'
#
loop_
_entity.id
_entity.type
_entity.pdbx_description
1 polymer ?
#
loop_
_entity_poly.entity_id
_entity_poly.type
_entity_poly.pdbx_seq_one_letter_code
_entity_poly.pdbx_strand_id
1 'polypeptide(L)' 'MSGPRARFRPPWWATLGTLALSGLFVTLGLWQLDRGAQKRALFEAFDTGTATAAVGLPPGGSPLGPLRYRRVILQG' A
#
# COMPACT_ATOMS: atom_id res chain seq x y z
N MET A 1 53.05 -4.82 22.35
CA MET A 1 53.00 -4.39 20.94
C MET A 1 51.60 -3.87 20.66
N SER A 2 51.38 -2.56 20.76
CA SER A 2 50.06 -1.97 20.48
C SER A 2 49.96 -1.72 18.97
N GLY A 3 49.19 -2.56 18.27
CA GLY A 3 48.93 -2.38 16.84
C GLY A 3 48.13 -1.08 16.57
N PRO A 4 48.25 -0.50 15.37
CA PRO A 4 47.56 0.73 15.03
C PRO A 4 46.04 0.54 15.16
N ARG A 5 45.40 1.37 15.98
CA ARG A 5 43.93 1.41 16.11
C ARG A 5 43.37 2.03 14.84
N ALA A 6 42.68 1.26 14.02
CA ALA A 6 41.97 1.78 12.85
C ALA A 6 40.96 2.84 13.32
N ARG A 7 41.16 4.09 12.90
CA ARG A 7 40.27 5.21 13.25
C ARG A 7 39.23 5.35 12.15
N PHE A 8 37.97 5.10 12.48
CA PHE A 8 36.85 5.31 11.57
C PHE A 8 36.75 6.80 11.22
N ARG A 9 37.13 7.13 9.99
CA ARG A 9 37.08 8.48 9.41
C ARG A 9 36.47 8.37 8.01
N PRO A 10 35.16 8.08 7.91
CA PRO A 10 34.51 7.99 6.61
C PRO A 10 34.65 9.34 5.90
N PRO A 11 34.91 9.34 4.59
CA PRO A 11 34.92 10.58 3.84
C PRO A 11 33.52 11.20 3.86
N TRP A 12 33.45 12.54 3.81
CA TRP A 12 32.20 13.30 3.97
C TRP A 12 31.13 12.88 2.95
N TRP A 13 31.53 12.54 1.72
CA TRP A 13 30.62 12.08 0.68
C TRP A 13 29.99 10.72 1.02
N ALA A 14 30.71 9.82 1.70
CA ALA A 14 30.16 8.54 2.13
C ALA A 14 29.10 8.75 3.22
N THR A 15 29.32 9.72 4.11
CA THR A 15 28.33 10.09 5.14
C THR A 15 27.06 10.64 4.50
N LEU A 16 27.18 11.54 3.52
CA LEU A 16 26.03 12.05 2.77
C LEU A 16 25.32 10.94 1.98
N GLY A 17 26.07 10.04 1.36
CA GLY A 17 25.52 8.88 0.65
C GLY A 17 24.72 7.98 1.58
N THR A 18 25.25 7.67 2.77
CA THR A 18 24.53 6.90 3.78
C THR A 18 23.25 7.60 4.21
N LEU A 19 23.28 8.90 4.51
CA LEU A 19 22.08 9.65 4.89
C LEU A 19 21.02 9.63 3.78
N ALA A 20 21.43 9.83 2.53
CA ALA A 20 20.52 9.78 1.39
C ALA A 20 19.90 8.39 1.21
N LEU A 21 20.70 7.33 1.29
CA LEU A 21 20.22 5.95 1.18
C LEU A 21 19.32 5.55 2.34
N SER A 22 19.63 5.99 3.57
CA SER A 22 18.75 5.79 4.73
C SER A 22 17.40 6.47 4.53
N GLY A 23 17.38 7.72 4.04
CA GLY A 23 16.15 8.44 3.72
C GLY A 23 15.34 7.73 2.63
N LEU A 24 16.01 7.27 1.56
CA LEU A 24 15.38 6.50 0.50
C LEU A 24 14.78 5.18 1.03
N PHE A 25 15.54 4.45 1.86
CA PHE A 25 15.09 3.19 2.45
C PHE A 25 13.83 3.36 3.30
N VAL A 26 13.80 4.38 4.16
CA VAL A 26 12.61 4.69 4.99
C VAL A 26 11.42 5.07 4.11
N THR A 27 11.64 5.93 3.12
CA THR A 27 10.57 6.38 2.21
C THR A 27 9.96 5.21 1.44
N LEU A 28 10.80 4.33 0.91
CA LEU A 28 10.34 3.13 0.21
C LEU A 28 9.65 2.13 1.14
N GLY A 29 10.15 1.95 2.36
CA GLY A 29 9.51 1.08 3.36
C GLY A 29 8.10 1.57 3.72
N LEU A 30 7.92 2.88 3.93
CA LEU A 30 6.61 3.48 4.17
C LEU A 30 5.67 3.30 2.97
N TRP A 31 6.17 3.51 1.75
CA TRP A 31 5.40 3.29 0.53
C TRP A 31 4.97 1.83 0.37
N GLN A 32 5.85 0.87 0.71
CA GLN A 32 5.51 -0.55 0.66
C GLN A 32 4.41 -0.91 1.66
N LEU A 33 4.46 -0.38 2.88
CA LEU A 33 3.43 -0.60 3.91
C LEU A 33 2.08 -0.03 3.47
N ASP A 34 2.08 1.21 2.97
CA ASP A 34 0.89 1.88 2.45
C ASP A 34 0.28 1.11 1.26
N ARG A 35 1.11 0.70 0.29
CA ARG A 35 0.64 -0.13 -0.83
C ARG A 35 0.10 -1.49 -0.38
N GLY A 36 0.69 -2.09 0.65
CA GLY A 36 0.17 -3.30 1.26
C GLY A 36 -1.21 -3.08 1.89
N ALA A 37 -1.41 -1.95 2.58
CA ALA A 37 -2.69 -1.58 3.16
C ALA A 37 -3.76 -1.32 2.08
N GLN A 38 -3.41 -0.59 1.02
CA GLN A 38 -4.32 -0.36 -0.11
C GLN A 38 -4.79 -1.67 -0.75
N LYS A 39 -3.88 -2.62 -0.96
CA LYS A 39 -4.24 -3.94 -1.52
C LYS A 39 -5.18 -4.70 -0.59
N ARG A 40 -4.89 -4.74 0.71
CA ARG A 40 -5.76 -5.38 1.71
C ARG A 40 -7.15 -4.76 1.72
N ALA A 41 -7.25 -3.43 1.73
CA ALA A 41 -8.53 -2.72 1.67
C ALA A 41 -9.32 -3.03 0.38
N LEU A 42 -8.63 -3.19 -0.76
CA LEU A 42 -9.28 -3.58 -2.01
C LEU A 42 -9.88 -4.99 -1.94
N PHE A 43 -9.14 -5.95 -1.39
CA PHE A 43 -9.64 -7.31 -1.22
C PHE A 43 -10.79 -7.36 -0.21
N GLU A 44 -10.68 -6.64 0.91
CA GLU A 44 -11.74 -6.55 1.92
C GLU A 44 -13.04 -5.95 1.34
N ALA A 45 -12.93 -4.92 0.51
CA ALA A 45 -14.08 -4.34 -0.19
C ALA A 45 -14.72 -5.34 -1.17
N PHE A 46 -13.91 -6.17 -1.83
CA PHE A 46 -14.40 -7.21 -2.74
C PHE A 46 -15.09 -8.36 -1.98
N ASP A 47 -14.46 -8.86 -0.91
CA ASP A 47 -15.03 -9.92 -0.06
C ASP A 47 -16.33 -9.46 0.59
N THR A 48 -16.38 -8.22 1.10
CA THR A 48 -17.60 -7.63 1.65
C THR A 48 -18.69 -7.50 0.60
N GLY A 49 -18.36 -6.99 -0.60
CA GLY A 49 -19.31 -6.83 -1.70
C GLY A 49 -19.87 -8.15 -2.23
N THR A 50 -19.05 -9.20 -2.26
CA THR A 50 -19.44 -10.54 -2.73
C THR A 50 -20.17 -11.37 -1.68
N ALA A 51 -19.86 -11.19 -0.40
CA ALA A 51 -20.56 -11.80 0.73
C ALA A 51 -21.93 -11.15 0.99
N THR A 52 -22.14 -9.91 0.54
CA THR A 52 -23.43 -9.22 0.67
C THR A 52 -24.45 -9.81 -0.31
N ALA A 53 -25.64 -10.16 0.20
CA ALA A 53 -26.74 -10.71 -0.60
C ALA A 53 -27.03 -9.86 -1.84
N ALA A 54 -27.25 -10.55 -2.97
CA ALA A 54 -27.45 -9.89 -4.25
C ALA A 54 -28.73 -9.04 -4.21
N VAL A 55 -28.61 -7.79 -4.67
CA VAL A 55 -29.75 -6.84 -4.70
C VAL A 55 -30.28 -6.75 -6.12
N GLY A 56 -31.60 -6.60 -6.26
CA GLY A 56 -32.23 -6.36 -7.57
C GLY A 56 -31.64 -5.11 -8.21
N LEU A 57 -31.46 -5.14 -9.53
CA LEU A 57 -30.86 -4.01 -10.25
C LEU A 57 -31.65 -2.72 -9.95
N PRO A 58 -31.02 -1.68 -9.39
CA PRO A 58 -31.71 -0.42 -9.13
C PRO A 58 -32.15 0.22 -10.46
N PRO A 59 -33.27 0.97 -10.48
CA PRO A 59 -33.78 1.60 -11.69
C PRO A 59 -32.73 2.53 -12.32
N GLY A 60 -32.77 2.60 -13.65
CA GLY A 60 -31.81 3.36 -14.46
C GLY A 60 -31.65 4.80 -13.98
N GLY A 61 -30.40 5.23 -13.77
CA GLY A 61 -30.06 6.56 -13.25
C GLY A 61 -29.64 6.59 -11.78
N SER A 62 -29.69 5.46 -11.06
CA SER A 62 -29.20 5.38 -9.69
C SER A 62 -27.66 5.45 -9.63
N PRO A 63 -27.06 6.16 -8.66
CA PRO A 63 -25.61 6.23 -8.50
C PRO A 63 -25.03 4.82 -8.25
N LEU A 64 -24.09 4.40 -9.09
CA LEU A 64 -23.47 3.06 -9.04
C LEU A 64 -22.31 2.95 -8.03
N GLY A 65 -21.86 4.08 -7.47
CA GLY A 65 -20.80 4.13 -6.46
C GLY A 65 -21.01 3.18 -5.27
N PRO A 66 -22.22 3.09 -4.69
CA PRO A 66 -22.54 2.15 -3.60
C PRO A 66 -22.66 0.68 -4.04
N LEU A 67 -22.72 0.39 -5.35
CA LEU A 67 -22.83 -0.97 -5.90
C LEU A 67 -21.48 -1.56 -6.31
N ARG A 68 -20.37 -0.86 -6.07
CA ARG A 68 -19.04 -1.36 -6.42
C ARG A 68 -18.78 -2.69 -5.69
N TYR A 69 -18.54 -3.74 -6.47
CA TYR A 69 -18.33 -5.13 -6.02
C TYR A 69 -19.57 -5.87 -5.47
N ARG A 70 -20.77 -5.31 -5.60
CA ARG A 70 -22.01 -5.98 -5.16
C ARG A 70 -22.59 -6.88 -6.26
N ARG A 71 -23.01 -8.09 -5.90
CA ARG A 71 -23.76 -8.96 -6.82
C ARG A 71 -25.14 -8.35 -7.09
N VAL A 72 -25.54 -8.27 -8.36
CA VAL A 72 -26.89 -7.81 -8.76
C VAL A 72 -27.61 -8.89 -9.54
N ILE A 73 -28.91 -9.08 -9.26
CA ILE A 73 -29.78 -9.98 -10.04
C ILE A 73 -30.50 -9.14 -11.09
N LEU A 74 -30.31 -9.49 -12.36
CA LEU A 74 -31.06 -8.95 -13.48
C LEU A 74 -32.36 -9.76 -13.60
N GLN A 75 -33.51 -9.11 -13.41
CA GLN A 75 -34.81 -9.67 -13.79
C GLN A 75 -35.17 -9.09 -15.16
N GLY A 76 -35.28 -9.98 -16.15
CA GLY A 76 -35.78 -9.69 -17.49
C GLY A 76 -37.09 -10.43 -17.72
#